data_AF-A0A927PR66-F1
#
_entry.id   AF-A0A927PR66-F1
#
_cell.length_a   1.000
_cell.length_b   1.000
_cell.length_c   1.000
_cell.angle_alpha   90.00
_cell.angle_beta   90.00
_cell.angle_gamma   90.00
#
_symmetry.space_group_name_H-M   'P 1'
#
loop_
_entity.id
_entity.type
_entity.pdbx_description
1 polymer ?
#
loop_
_entity_poly.entity_id
_entity_poly.type
_entity_poly.pdbx_seq_one_letter_code
_entity_poly.pdbx_strand_id
1 'polypeptide(L)'
;MRFRALFPLLSVTAVAACVAPPRQAPTAPVPPPVTISPPPPPAPAPDWRDRPYAAGDWRHIVDATRPAARYQGADGTVLFALNCDRPTRTISVAVPGPAAMPSPPAGVLTIRTTSSTRILPTRLLPAPAAATPPMIVATLPATDPLFDAMAFSRGRFGVERSGQPPLTLPAWAEIGRLIDDCRG
;
A
#
# COMPACT_ATOMS: atom_id res chain seq x y z
N MET A 1 -101.46 -23.91 25.03
CA MET A 1 -101.61 -22.98 26.18
C MET A 1 -100.27 -22.84 26.87
N ARG A 2 -99.89 -21.60 27.21
CA ARG A 2 -98.60 -21.20 27.80
C ARG A 2 -98.58 -21.47 29.32
N PHE A 3 -97.51 -22.03 29.86
CA PHE A 3 -97.03 -21.84 31.25
C PHE A 3 -95.60 -22.42 31.32
N ARG A 4 -94.53 -21.63 31.20
CA ARG A 4 -93.89 -20.69 32.14
C ARG A 4 -93.19 -21.39 33.33
N ALA A 5 -91.86 -21.33 33.27
CA ALA A 5 -90.86 -21.34 34.33
C ALA A 5 -90.65 -22.62 35.18
N LEU A 6 -89.44 -23.18 35.08
CA LEU A 6 -88.76 -23.94 36.13
C LEU A 6 -87.24 -23.75 36.01
N PHE A 7 -86.72 -22.77 36.77
CA PHE A 7 -85.45 -22.87 37.50
C PHE A 7 -85.77 -23.62 38.82
N PRO A 8 -84.85 -24.25 39.59
CA PRO A 8 -83.38 -24.33 39.48
C PRO A 8 -82.87 -25.80 39.64
N LEU A 9 -81.57 -26.06 39.47
CA LEU A 9 -80.70 -26.51 40.58
C LEU A 9 -79.26 -26.73 40.11
N LEU A 10 -78.40 -26.06 40.87
CA LEU A 10 -76.95 -26.17 40.98
C LEU A 10 -76.46 -27.63 40.96
N SER A 11 -75.46 -27.95 40.11
CA SER A 11 -74.59 -29.11 40.30
C SER A 11 -73.18 -28.74 39.83
N VAL A 12 -72.38 -28.38 40.82
CA VAL A 12 -70.94 -28.13 40.74
C VAL A 12 -70.24 -29.44 40.43
N THR A 13 -69.50 -29.51 39.33
CA THR A 13 -68.51 -30.57 39.09
C THR A 13 -67.23 -29.94 38.55
N ALA A 14 -66.34 -29.59 39.48
CA ALA A 14 -64.99 -29.13 39.17
C ALA A 14 -64.12 -30.36 38.85
N VAL A 15 -63.92 -30.67 37.57
CA VAL A 15 -62.90 -31.65 37.16
C VAL A 15 -61.57 -30.90 37.05
N ALA A 16 -60.83 -30.86 38.15
CA ALA A 16 -59.45 -30.41 38.19
C ALA A 16 -58.58 -31.46 37.49
N ALA A 17 -58.32 -31.28 36.19
CA ALA A 17 -57.32 -32.05 35.46
C ALA A 17 -55.92 -31.62 35.92
N CYS A 18 -55.35 -32.36 36.88
CA CYS A 18 -53.95 -32.26 37.27
C CYS A 18 -53.07 -32.75 36.11
N VAL A 19 -52.66 -31.84 35.22
CA VAL A 19 -51.56 -32.09 34.29
C VAL A 19 -50.25 -31.81 35.03
N ALA A 20 -49.45 -32.85 35.23
CA ALA A 20 -48.11 -32.70 35.80
C ALA A 20 -47.23 -31.84 34.87
N PRO A 21 -46.51 -30.83 35.39
CA PRO A 21 -45.61 -30.02 34.57
C PRO A 21 -44.45 -30.89 34.05
N PRO A 22 -43.97 -30.67 32.81
CA PRO A 22 -42.85 -31.42 32.26
C PRO A 22 -41.59 -31.20 33.11
N ARG A 23 -40.94 -32.29 33.53
CA ARG A 23 -39.64 -32.24 34.22
C ARG A 23 -38.60 -31.64 33.28
N GLN A 24 -38.04 -30.50 33.66
CA GLN A 24 -36.86 -29.94 33.01
C GLN A 24 -35.68 -30.87 33.25
N ALA A 25 -35.02 -31.29 32.16
CA ALA A 25 -33.78 -32.07 32.25
C ALA A 25 -32.69 -31.19 32.90
N PRO A 26 -31.78 -31.78 33.72
CA PRO A 26 -30.67 -31.03 34.30
C PRO A 26 -29.79 -30.41 33.21
N THR A 27 -29.65 -29.09 33.20
CA THR A 27 -28.73 -28.38 32.31
C THR A 27 -27.30 -28.80 32.63
N ALA A 28 -26.59 -29.37 31.66
CA ALA A 28 -25.17 -29.67 31.82
C ALA A 28 -24.38 -28.37 32.09
N PRO A 29 -23.33 -28.39 32.94
CA PRO A 29 -22.49 -27.22 33.18
C PRO A 29 -21.89 -26.71 31.87
N VAL A 30 -22.14 -25.44 31.53
CA VAL A 30 -21.50 -24.80 30.38
C VAL A 30 -20.00 -24.69 30.67
N PRO A 31 -19.11 -25.20 29.80
CA PRO A 31 -17.67 -25.06 30.00
C PRO A 31 -17.28 -23.57 30.06
N PRO A 32 -16.36 -23.17 30.95
CA PRO A 32 -15.95 -21.78 31.07
C PRO A 32 -15.42 -21.25 29.73
N PRO A 33 -15.67 -19.98 29.39
CA PRO A 33 -15.17 -19.37 28.16
C PRO A 33 -13.64 -19.47 28.09
N VAL A 34 -13.13 -20.13 27.05
CA VAL A 34 -11.69 -20.16 26.78
C VAL A 34 -11.26 -18.76 26.37
N THR A 35 -10.45 -18.11 27.20
CA THR A 35 -9.87 -16.79 26.87
C THR A 35 -8.76 -16.98 25.85
N ILE A 36 -8.99 -16.56 24.61
CA ILE A 36 -7.97 -16.58 23.55
C ILE A 36 -7.12 -15.32 23.73
N SER A 37 -5.83 -15.48 24.01
CA SER A 37 -4.89 -14.35 24.09
C SER A 37 -4.79 -13.67 22.72
N PRO A 38 -4.79 -12.31 22.63
CA PRO A 38 -4.63 -11.62 21.36
C PRO A 38 -3.28 -11.97 20.73
N PRO A 39 -3.20 -12.08 19.38
CA PRO A 39 -1.93 -12.34 18.70
C PRO A 39 -0.90 -11.24 19.00
N PRO A 40 0.39 -11.57 19.09
CA PRO A 40 1.43 -10.58 19.32
C PRO A 40 1.47 -9.55 18.18
N PRO A 41 1.92 -8.31 18.45
CA PRO A 41 2.06 -7.28 17.43
C PRO A 41 2.97 -7.75 16.27
N PRO A 42 2.70 -7.34 15.01
CA PRO A 42 3.60 -7.59 13.91
C PRO A 42 5.00 -7.04 14.20
N ALA A 43 6.04 -7.77 13.79
CA ALA A 43 7.42 -7.28 13.91
C ALA A 43 7.62 -5.97 13.11
N PRO A 44 8.47 -5.05 13.58
CA PRO A 44 8.82 -3.85 12.81
C PRO A 44 9.40 -4.21 11.44
N ALA A 45 9.03 -3.47 10.40
CA ALA A 45 9.62 -3.64 9.09
C ALA A 45 11.13 -3.32 9.15
N PRO A 46 11.99 -4.07 8.42
CA PRO A 46 13.42 -3.81 8.39
C PRO A 46 13.74 -2.40 7.85
N ASP A 47 14.82 -1.80 8.34
CA ASP A 47 15.33 -0.53 7.79
C ASP A 47 15.70 -0.72 6.31
N TRP A 48 15.58 0.34 5.52
CA TRP A 48 15.91 0.29 4.09
C TRP A 48 17.36 -0.15 3.82
N ARG A 49 18.28 0.05 4.78
CA ARG A 49 19.67 -0.40 4.66
C ARG A 49 19.79 -1.92 4.70
N ASP A 50 18.91 -2.59 5.43
CA ASP A 50 18.95 -4.04 5.66
C ASP A 50 18.06 -4.81 4.67
N ARG A 51 17.23 -4.10 3.89
CA ARG A 51 16.40 -4.71 2.84
C ARG A 51 17.26 -5.23 1.68
N PRO A 52 16.89 -6.36 1.07
CA PRO A 52 17.50 -6.80 -0.18
C PRO A 52 17.22 -5.78 -1.29
N TYR A 53 18.07 -5.76 -2.31
CA TYR A 53 17.81 -4.96 -3.51
C TYR A 53 16.54 -5.44 -4.20
N ALA A 54 15.80 -4.48 -4.77
CA ALA A 54 14.75 -4.82 -5.72
C ALA A 54 15.39 -5.61 -6.88
N ALA A 55 14.75 -6.69 -7.31
CA ALA A 55 15.24 -7.49 -8.42
C ALA A 55 15.24 -6.65 -9.72
N GLY A 56 16.42 -6.40 -10.27
CA GLY A 56 16.57 -5.61 -11.47
C GLY A 56 18.02 -5.19 -11.71
N ASP A 57 18.20 -4.39 -12.75
CA ASP A 57 19.50 -3.86 -13.16
C ASP A 57 19.36 -2.43 -13.70
N TRP A 58 20.44 -1.66 -13.60
CA TRP A 58 20.53 -0.33 -14.17
C TRP A 58 20.82 -0.39 -15.66
N ARG A 59 20.12 0.45 -16.42
CA ARG A 59 20.38 0.70 -17.84
C ARG A 59 20.53 2.19 -18.06
N HIS A 60 21.68 2.57 -18.61
CA HIS A 60 21.91 3.92 -19.08
C HIS A 60 21.40 4.07 -20.52
N ILE A 61 20.64 5.12 -20.77
CA ILE A 61 20.15 5.50 -22.09
C ILE A 61 20.93 6.71 -22.53
N VAL A 62 21.74 6.51 -23.57
CA VAL A 62 22.51 7.56 -24.20
C VAL A 62 21.61 8.27 -25.21
N ASP A 63 21.25 9.51 -24.91
CA ASP A 63 20.48 10.39 -25.78
C ASP A 63 21.04 11.81 -25.69
N ALA A 64 21.13 12.50 -26.83
CA ALA A 64 21.73 13.83 -26.90
C ALA A 64 20.91 14.92 -26.19
N THR A 65 19.63 14.70 -25.94
CA THR A 65 18.69 15.67 -25.37
C THR A 65 18.03 15.20 -24.09
N ARG A 66 17.81 13.89 -23.96
CA ARG A 66 17.06 13.27 -22.87
C ARG A 66 17.74 11.98 -22.37
N PRO A 67 18.99 12.04 -21.89
CA PRO A 67 19.64 10.88 -21.31
C PRO A 67 18.82 10.39 -20.10
N ALA A 68 18.92 9.10 -19.80
CA ALA A 68 18.18 8.51 -18.68
C ALA A 68 18.95 7.36 -18.03
N ALA A 69 18.72 7.14 -16.74
CA ALA A 69 19.12 5.95 -16.01
C ALA A 69 17.85 5.24 -15.54
N ARG A 70 17.64 4.00 -15.99
CA ARG A 70 16.44 3.22 -15.68
C ARG A 70 16.83 1.95 -14.93
N TYR A 71 16.22 1.72 -13.78
CA TYR A 71 16.28 0.45 -13.08
C TYR A 71 15.12 -0.44 -13.55
N GLN A 72 15.45 -1.58 -14.15
CA GLN A 72 14.49 -2.46 -14.81
C GLN A 72 14.52 -3.87 -14.24
N GLY A 73 13.36 -4.48 -14.08
CA GLY A 73 13.23 -5.91 -13.83
C GLY A 73 13.67 -6.74 -15.04
N ALA A 74 13.82 -8.06 -14.84
CA ALA A 74 14.23 -8.99 -15.91
C ALA A 74 13.22 -9.05 -17.09
N ASP A 75 11.96 -8.71 -16.82
CA ASP A 75 10.88 -8.58 -17.80
C ASP A 75 10.90 -7.25 -18.57
N GLY A 76 11.85 -6.36 -18.28
CA GLY A 76 11.96 -5.02 -18.86
C GLY A 76 11.07 -3.98 -18.17
N THR A 77 10.34 -4.34 -17.12
CA THR A 77 9.50 -3.41 -16.36
C THR A 77 10.37 -2.38 -15.66
N VAL A 78 10.14 -1.09 -15.93
CA VAL A 78 10.84 0.01 -15.25
C VAL A 78 10.31 0.15 -13.83
N LEU A 79 11.17 -0.08 -12.84
CA LEU A 79 10.84 0.08 -11.41
C LEU A 79 11.16 1.49 -10.90
N PHE A 80 12.19 2.11 -11.48
CA PHE A 80 12.63 3.47 -11.16
C PHE A 80 13.36 4.06 -12.35
N ALA A 81 13.20 5.35 -12.59
CA ALA A 81 13.92 6.05 -13.64
C ALA A 81 14.29 7.46 -13.21
N LEU A 82 15.48 7.88 -13.62
CA LEU A 82 15.90 9.26 -13.67
C LEU A 82 15.97 9.66 -15.14
N ASN A 83 15.24 10.68 -15.56
CA ASN A 83 15.27 11.18 -16.93
C ASN A 83 15.64 12.65 -16.94
N CYS A 84 16.70 12.98 -17.66
CA CYS A 84 17.12 14.35 -17.87
C CYS A 84 16.29 15.00 -19.00
N ASP A 85 16.01 16.29 -18.85
CA ASP A 85 15.60 17.17 -19.92
C ASP A 85 16.67 18.26 -20.06
N ARG A 86 17.64 18.07 -20.96
CA ARG A 86 18.77 18.98 -21.13
C ARG A 86 18.37 20.43 -21.45
N PRO A 87 17.36 20.69 -22.32
CA PRO A 87 16.87 22.05 -22.58
C PRO A 87 16.48 22.83 -21.32
N THR A 88 15.85 22.15 -20.34
CA THR A 88 15.40 22.77 -19.10
C THR A 88 16.36 22.53 -17.93
N ARG A 89 17.40 21.72 -18.13
CA ARG A 89 18.34 21.23 -17.09
C ARG A 89 17.61 20.71 -15.86
N THR A 90 16.58 19.92 -16.09
CA THR A 90 15.83 19.24 -15.02
C THR A 90 16.02 17.74 -15.08
N ILE A 91 15.98 17.09 -13.92
CA ILE A 91 15.94 15.65 -13.81
C ILE A 91 14.61 15.27 -13.18
N SER A 92 13.91 14.37 -13.85
CA SER A 92 12.68 13.77 -13.38
C SER A 92 12.97 12.43 -12.70
N VAL A 93 12.50 12.30 -11.46
CA VAL A 93 12.47 11.05 -10.69
C VAL A 93 11.13 10.39 -10.94
N ALA A 94 11.13 9.22 -11.55
CA ALA A 94 9.92 8.52 -11.98
C ALA A 94 9.84 7.09 -11.43
N VAL A 95 8.65 6.71 -10.98
CA VAL A 95 8.31 5.35 -10.52
C VAL A 95 6.96 4.91 -11.10
N PRO A 96 6.68 3.61 -11.26
CA PRO A 96 5.36 3.13 -11.71
C PRO A 96 4.22 3.70 -10.86
N GLY A 97 3.23 4.28 -11.54
CA GLY A 97 2.00 4.78 -10.95
C GLY A 97 0.91 3.70 -10.87
N PRO A 98 -0.15 3.93 -10.08
CA PRO A 98 -1.33 3.07 -10.08
C PRO A 98 -2.02 3.09 -11.46
N ALA A 99 -2.58 1.95 -11.88
CA ALA A 99 -3.29 1.84 -13.16
C ALA A 99 -4.51 2.77 -13.27
N ALA A 100 -5.17 3.06 -12.14
CA ALA A 100 -6.22 4.05 -12.05
C ALA A 100 -5.66 5.37 -11.52
N MET A 101 -6.09 6.49 -12.12
CA MET A 101 -5.72 7.83 -11.68
C MET A 101 -6.27 8.07 -10.26
N PRO A 102 -5.40 8.32 -9.25
CA PRO A 102 -5.88 8.66 -7.92
C PRO A 102 -6.52 10.05 -7.96
N SER A 103 -7.56 10.24 -7.15
CA SER A 103 -8.15 11.55 -6.87
C SER A 103 -7.88 11.88 -5.41
N PRO A 104 -7.03 12.89 -5.09
CA PRO A 104 -6.33 13.81 -5.99
C PRO A 104 -5.13 13.17 -6.74
N PRO A 105 -4.71 13.72 -7.90
CA PRO A 105 -3.61 13.18 -8.72
C PRO A 105 -2.20 13.50 -8.17
N ALA A 106 -2.14 14.12 -6.98
CA ALA A 106 -0.91 14.50 -6.31
C ALA A 106 -0.55 13.45 -5.25
N GLY A 107 0.73 13.14 -5.13
CA GLY A 107 1.25 12.24 -4.12
C GLY A 107 2.63 12.69 -3.65
N VAL A 108 3.21 11.93 -2.72
CA VAL A 108 4.58 12.14 -2.26
C VAL A 108 5.45 10.91 -2.51
N LEU A 109 6.70 11.15 -2.85
CA LEU A 109 7.74 10.12 -2.99
C LEU A 109 8.86 10.43 -2.00
N THR A 110 9.22 9.47 -1.17
CA THR A 110 10.31 9.63 -0.21
C THR A 110 11.56 8.96 -0.74
N ILE A 111 12.67 9.70 -0.81
CA ILE A 111 13.99 9.20 -1.15
C ILE A 111 14.84 9.22 0.13
N ARG A 112 15.35 8.05 0.52
CA ARG A 112 16.22 7.85 1.68
C ARG A 112 17.62 7.49 1.21
N THR A 113 18.58 8.35 1.50
CA THR A 113 20.00 8.13 1.22
C THR A 113 20.75 7.99 2.53
N THR A 114 22.06 7.72 2.45
CA THR A 114 22.90 7.67 3.65
C THR A 114 22.95 9.01 4.39
N SER A 115 22.99 10.13 3.66
CA SER A 115 23.21 11.47 4.20
C SER A 115 21.93 12.30 4.36
N SER A 116 20.84 11.94 3.67
CA SER A 116 19.62 12.73 3.67
C SER A 116 18.35 11.90 3.44
N THR A 117 17.22 12.40 3.94
CA THR A 117 15.89 11.92 3.58
C THR A 117 15.10 13.09 2.99
N ARG A 118 14.55 12.92 1.79
CA ARG A 118 13.77 13.96 1.09
C ARG A 118 12.39 13.43 0.73
N ILE A 119 11.38 14.26 0.97
CA ILE A 119 10.01 14.03 0.51
C ILE A 119 9.80 14.92 -0.71
N LEU A 120 9.42 14.32 -1.83
CA LEU A 120 9.24 14.98 -3.10
C LEU A 120 7.75 15.06 -3.44
N PRO A 121 7.21 16.26 -3.76
CA PRO A 121 5.89 16.36 -4.35
C PRO A 121 5.91 15.71 -5.73
N THR A 122 4.88 14.91 -6.02
CA THR A 122 4.80 14.17 -7.27
C THR A 122 3.47 14.44 -7.97
N ARG A 123 3.49 14.28 -9.29
CA ARG A 123 2.32 14.30 -10.15
C ARG A 123 2.22 12.98 -10.90
N LEU A 124 1.00 12.56 -11.21
CA LEU A 124 0.80 11.48 -12.16
C LEU A 124 1.06 11.97 -13.59
N LEU A 125 1.87 11.22 -14.33
CA LEU A 125 2.03 11.30 -15.77
C LEU A 125 1.23 10.15 -16.40
N PRO A 126 0.19 10.44 -17.21
CA PRO A 126 -0.59 9.41 -17.88
C PRO A 126 0.29 8.51 -18.75
N ALA A 127 -0.18 7.28 -18.94
CA ALA A 127 0.45 6.34 -19.86
C ALA A 127 0.42 6.91 -21.30
N PRO A 128 1.54 6.90 -22.04
CA PRO A 128 1.56 7.35 -23.42
C PRO A 128 0.83 6.39 -24.37
N ALA A 129 0.64 5.14 -23.97
CA ALA A 129 -0.09 4.10 -24.70
C ALA A 129 -0.76 3.13 -23.72
N ALA A 130 -1.82 2.45 -24.15
CA ALA A 130 -2.62 1.56 -23.29
C ALA A 130 -1.83 0.39 -22.65
N ALA A 131 -0.71 0.00 -23.26
CA ALA A 131 0.14 -1.10 -22.79
C ALA A 131 1.29 -0.66 -21.85
N THR A 132 1.41 0.64 -21.57
CA THR A 132 2.46 1.18 -20.68
C THR A 132 1.82 1.62 -19.37
N PRO A 133 2.37 1.28 -18.19
CA PRO A 133 1.83 1.79 -16.95
C PRO A 133 2.02 3.32 -16.88
N PRO A 134 1.08 4.06 -16.25
CA PRO A 134 1.31 5.47 -15.94
C PRO A 134 2.50 5.60 -14.97
N MET A 135 3.11 6.78 -14.92
CA MET A 135 4.27 7.05 -14.06
C MET A 135 3.94 8.12 -13.04
N ILE A 136 4.46 8.01 -11.83
CA ILE A 136 4.46 9.09 -10.85
C ILE A 136 5.83 9.77 -10.92
N VAL A 137 5.82 11.09 -11.05
CA VAL A 137 7.02 11.88 -11.37
C VAL A 137 7.18 13.05 -10.40
N ALA A 138 8.39 13.20 -9.87
CA ALA A 138 8.87 14.45 -9.28
C ALA A 138 9.93 15.06 -10.21
N THR A 139 9.95 16.38 -10.36
CA THR A 139 10.94 17.06 -11.22
C THR A 139 11.72 18.06 -10.38
N LEU A 140 13.04 17.99 -10.46
CA LEU A 140 13.97 18.86 -9.74
C LEU A 140 14.99 19.46 -10.72
N PRO A 141 15.58 20.62 -10.41
CA PRO A 141 16.75 21.12 -11.14
C PRO A 141 17.88 20.08 -11.10
N ALA A 142 18.64 19.91 -12.18
CA ALA A 142 19.76 18.96 -12.24
C ALA A 142 20.86 19.25 -11.18
N THR A 143 20.87 20.46 -10.63
CA THR A 143 21.75 20.90 -9.54
C THR A 143 21.20 20.62 -8.14
N ASP A 144 20.02 20.01 -7.98
CA ASP A 144 19.50 19.67 -6.64
C ASP A 144 20.47 18.70 -5.92
N PRO A 145 20.86 19.00 -4.67
CA PRO A 145 21.83 18.19 -3.92
C PRO A 145 21.33 16.77 -3.63
N LEU A 146 20.03 16.48 -3.79
CA LEU A 146 19.50 15.13 -3.68
C LEU A 146 20.19 14.17 -4.66
N PHE A 147 20.51 14.61 -5.87
CA PHE A 147 21.11 13.74 -6.88
C PHE A 147 22.53 13.30 -6.48
N ASP A 148 23.33 14.19 -5.91
CA ASP A 148 24.64 13.85 -5.36
C ASP A 148 24.49 12.94 -4.12
N ALA A 149 23.51 13.21 -3.25
CA ALA A 149 23.22 12.35 -2.10
C ALA A 149 22.82 10.92 -2.51
N MET A 150 22.13 10.76 -3.64
CA MET A 150 21.81 9.44 -4.20
C MET A 150 23.05 8.74 -4.76
N ALA A 151 23.84 9.44 -5.59
CA ALA A 151 25.03 8.89 -6.23
C ALA A 151 26.12 8.46 -5.22
N PHE A 152 26.26 9.20 -4.11
CA PHE A 152 27.24 8.92 -3.05
C PHE A 152 26.67 8.15 -1.85
N SER A 153 25.46 7.61 -1.96
CA SER A 153 24.92 6.76 -0.89
C SER A 153 25.76 5.48 -0.75
N ARG A 154 25.92 4.96 0.47
CA ARG A 154 26.77 3.78 0.77
C ARG A 154 26.14 2.50 0.22
N GLY A 155 26.33 2.26 -1.08
CA GLY A 155 25.91 1.07 -1.82
C GLY A 155 24.44 1.05 -2.24
N ARG A 156 23.53 1.68 -1.48
CA ARG A 156 22.08 1.65 -1.75
C ARG A 156 21.34 2.90 -1.29
N PHE A 157 20.11 3.06 -1.76
CA PHE A 157 19.16 4.08 -1.29
C PHE A 157 17.73 3.52 -1.33
N GLY A 158 16.86 4.07 -0.48
CA GLY A 158 15.45 3.69 -0.39
C GLY A 158 14.55 4.63 -1.18
N VAL A 159 13.51 4.08 -1.81
CA VAL A 159 12.46 4.80 -2.50
C VAL A 159 11.11 4.30 -1.99
N GLU A 160 10.31 5.20 -1.40
CA GLU A 160 9.08 4.83 -0.69
C GLU A 160 7.90 5.70 -1.13
N ARG A 161 6.74 5.08 -1.32
CA ARG A 161 5.47 5.74 -1.61
C ARG A 161 4.36 5.00 -0.87
N SER A 162 3.35 5.75 -0.43
CA SER A 162 2.14 5.15 0.16
C SER A 162 1.48 4.16 -0.80
N GLY A 163 1.03 3.03 -0.26
CA GLY A 163 0.32 1.99 -1.02
C GLY A 163 1.19 1.22 -2.03
N GLN A 164 2.52 1.28 -1.93
CA GLN A 164 3.43 0.48 -2.73
C GLN A 164 4.50 -0.20 -1.86
N PRO A 165 4.99 -1.38 -2.28
CA PRO A 165 6.19 -1.95 -1.69
C PRO A 165 7.37 -0.97 -1.78
N PRO A 166 8.14 -0.76 -0.70
CA PRO A 166 9.30 0.09 -0.75
C PRO A 166 10.40 -0.54 -1.61
N LEU A 167 11.09 0.28 -2.40
CA LEU A 167 12.19 -0.16 -3.25
C LEU A 167 13.52 0.17 -2.57
N THR A 168 14.44 -0.79 -2.57
CA THR A 168 15.85 -0.55 -2.20
C THR A 168 16.67 -0.74 -3.46
N LEU A 169 17.31 0.34 -3.91
CA LEU A 169 18.02 0.39 -5.18
C LEU A 169 19.52 0.54 -4.94
N PRO A 170 20.37 -0.11 -5.75
CA PRO A 170 21.81 0.08 -5.66
C PRO A 170 22.20 1.48 -6.17
N ALA A 171 23.15 2.11 -5.49
CA ALA A 171 23.73 3.40 -5.88
C ALA A 171 24.91 3.19 -6.86
N TRP A 172 24.62 2.71 -8.07
CA TRP A 172 25.64 2.39 -9.08
C TRP A 172 25.96 3.58 -10.01
N ALA A 173 26.98 3.38 -10.86
CA ALA A 173 27.59 4.41 -11.67
C ALA A 173 26.65 5.08 -12.68
N GLU A 174 25.56 4.41 -13.09
CA GLU A 174 24.58 4.92 -14.04
C GLU A 174 23.88 6.18 -13.53
N ILE A 175 23.73 6.32 -12.21
CA ILE A 175 23.15 7.52 -11.59
C ILE A 175 24.10 8.70 -11.78
N GLY A 176 25.39 8.53 -11.44
CA GLY A 176 26.41 9.57 -11.59
C GLY A 176 26.58 9.98 -13.06
N ARG A 177 26.67 9.01 -13.97
CA ARG A 177 26.78 9.28 -15.41
C ARG A 177 25.62 10.11 -15.95
N LEU A 178 24.39 9.78 -15.55
CA LEU A 178 23.23 10.58 -15.94
C LEU A 178 23.31 12.02 -15.40
N ILE A 179 23.71 12.17 -14.14
CA ILE A 179 23.80 13.49 -13.49
C ILE A 179 24.81 14.36 -14.24
N ASP A 180 25.99 13.81 -14.54
CA ASP A 180 27.03 14.49 -15.32
C ASP A 180 26.52 14.84 -16.72
N ASP A 181 25.94 13.86 -17.43
CA ASP A 181 25.35 14.07 -18.76
C ASP A 181 24.26 15.15 -18.78
N CYS A 182 23.54 15.34 -17.67
CA CYS A 182 22.48 16.34 -17.58
C CYS A 182 23.00 17.73 -17.21
N ARG A 183 24.06 17.80 -16.41
CA ARG A 183 24.68 19.07 -15.99
C ARG A 183 25.50 19.70 -17.12
N GLY A 184 26.14 18.88 -17.95
CA GLY A 184 26.93 19.31 -19.11
C GLY A 184 28.36 19.66 -18.75
#